data_AF-A0A6M1S7N1-F1
#
_entry.id   AF-A0A6M1S7N1-F1
#
_cell.length_a   1.000
_cell.length_b   1.000
_cell.length_c   1.000
_cell.angle_alpha   90.00
_cell.angle_beta   90.00
_cell.angle_gamma   90.00
#
_symmetry.space_group_name_H-M   'P 1'
#
loop_
_entity.id
_entity.type
_entity.pdbx_description
1 polymer ?
#
loop_
_entity_poly.entity_id
_entity_poly.type
_entity_poly.pdbx_seq_one_letter_code
_entity_poly.pdbx_strand_id
1 'polypeptide(L)' 'MTQSAQQMFDSHRHTLDQAVEAIASRTFWTPYPESIRKYSEDAVKAAPSTFEALLNQPFTLNVVGSAH' A
#
# COMPACT_ATOMS: atom_id res chain seq x y z
N MET A 1 -12.62 8.21 -18.83
CA MET A 1 -11.63 7.82 -17.80
C MET A 1 -10.31 8.49 -18.16
N THR A 2 -9.62 9.13 -17.21
CA THR A 2 -8.29 9.68 -17.48
C THR A 2 -7.33 8.52 -17.79
N GLN A 3 -6.34 8.74 -18.65
CA GLN A 3 -5.37 7.70 -19.00
C GLN A 3 -4.68 7.10 -17.76
N SER A 4 -4.45 7.93 -16.73
CA SER A 4 -3.90 7.50 -15.44
C SER A 4 -4.80 6.52 -14.66
N ALA A 5 -6.13 6.73 -14.67
CA ALA A 5 -7.06 5.85 -13.97
C ALA A 5 -7.10 4.46 -14.63
N GLN A 6 -7.08 4.41 -15.97
CA GLN A 6 -7.04 3.15 -16.71
C GLN A 6 -5.72 2.40 -16.46
N GLN A 7 -4.58 3.11 -16.46
CA GLN A 7 -3.27 2.51 -16.18
C GLN A 7 -3.19 1.90 -14.77
N MET A 8 -3.71 2.59 -13.76
CA MET A 8 -3.77 2.05 -12.39
C MET A 8 -4.67 0.83 -12.32
N PHE A 9 -5.84 0.90 -12.94
CA PHE A 9 -6.78 -0.20 -12.98
C PHE A 9 -6.17 -1.44 -13.65
N ASP A 10 -5.53 -1.28 -14.81
CA ASP A 10 -4.89 -2.38 -15.53
C ASP A 10 -3.73 -2.97 -14.73
N SER A 11 -2.94 -2.14 -14.05
CA SER A 11 -1.82 -2.59 -13.20
C SER A 11 -2.27 -3.43 -12.01
N HIS A 12 -3.50 -3.24 -11.53
CA HIS A 12 -4.05 -3.92 -10.35
C HIS A 12 -5.18 -4.91 -10.68
N ARG A 13 -5.49 -5.11 -11.96
CA ARG A 13 -6.62 -5.92 -12.42
C ARG A 13 -6.59 -7.35 -11.86
N HIS A 14 -5.42 -8.00 -11.86
CA HIS A 14 -5.30 -9.38 -11.35
C HIS A 14 -5.69 -9.48 -9.86
N THR A 15 -5.18 -8.57 -9.02
CA THR A 15 -5.52 -8.52 -7.59
C THR A 15 -7.00 -8.22 -7.38
N LEU A 16 -7.58 -7.36 -8.22
CA LEU A 16 -9.01 -7.04 -8.16
C LEU A 16 -9.87 -8.26 -8.51
N ASP A 17 -9.55 -8.96 -9.59
CA ASP A 17 -10.30 -10.15 -10.04
C ASP A 17 -10.25 -11.26 -8.96
N GLN A 18 -9.08 -11.47 -8.33
CA GLN A 18 -8.94 -12.39 -7.19
C GLN A 18 -9.75 -11.96 -5.96
N ALA A 19 -9.79 -10.66 -5.66
CA ALA A 19 -10.58 -10.13 -4.55
C ALA A 19 -12.07 -10.38 -4.77
N VAL A 20 -12.57 -10.15 -5.99
CA VAL A 20 -13.98 -10.39 -6.37
C VAL A 20 -14.34 -11.87 -6.20
N GLU A 21 -13.47 -12.78 -6.62
CA GLU A 21 -13.69 -14.21 -6.43
C GLU A 21 -13.70 -14.60 -4.94
N ALA A 22 -12.75 -14.08 -4.15
CA ALA A 22 -12.65 -14.37 -2.73
C ALA A 22 -13.88 -13.90 -1.94
N ILE A 23 -14.44 -12.72 -2.25
CA ILE A 23 -15.67 -12.24 -1.59
C ILE A 23 -16.90 -13.05 -2.00
N ALA A 24 -16.95 -13.55 -3.24
CA ALA A 24 -18.05 -14.38 -3.73
C ALA A 24 -18.04 -15.77 -3.10
N SER A 25 -16.87 -16.40 -3.03
CA SER A 25 -16.66 -17.74 -2.48
C SER A 25 -16.53 -17.78 -0.95
N ARG A 26 -16.24 -16.63 -0.31
CA ARG A 26 -15.96 -16.48 1.12
C ARG A 26 -14.79 -17.34 1.62
N THR A 27 -13.86 -17.68 0.74
CA THR A 27 -12.65 -18.41 1.11
C THR A 27 -11.60 -17.49 1.71
N PHE A 28 -10.68 -18.06 2.51
CA PHE A 28 -9.52 -17.32 2.98
C PHE A 28 -8.64 -16.89 1.81
N TRP A 29 -8.37 -15.58 1.71
CA TRP A 29 -7.47 -14.98 0.73
C TRP A 29 -6.92 -13.67 1.29
N THR A 30 -5.61 -13.43 1.12
CA THR A 30 -4.99 -12.14 1.38
C THR A 30 -3.95 -11.83 0.30
N PRO A 31 -3.99 -10.65 -0.34
CA PRO A 31 -2.95 -10.22 -1.28
C PRO A 31 -1.70 -9.67 -0.56
N TYR A 32 -1.82 -9.35 0.74
CA TYR A 32 -0.77 -8.72 1.52
C TYR A 32 -0.23 -9.69 2.57
N PRO A 33 1.09 -9.99 2.56
CA PRO A 33 1.67 -10.90 3.53
C PRO A 33 1.58 -10.38 4.96
N GLU A 34 1.08 -11.22 5.86
CA GLU A 34 1.06 -10.95 7.30
C GLU A 34 2.43 -11.19 7.96
N SER A 35 3.27 -12.02 7.35
CA SER A 35 4.61 -12.31 7.86
C SER A 35 5.62 -11.26 7.42
N ILE A 36 6.32 -10.68 8.39
CA ILE A 36 7.43 -9.75 8.16
C ILE A 36 8.55 -10.34 7.27
N ARG A 37 8.68 -11.68 7.24
CA ARG A 37 9.69 -12.40 6.44
C ARG A 37 9.52 -12.23 4.92
N LYS A 38 8.36 -11.76 4.48
CA LYS A 38 8.06 -11.53 3.05
C LYS A 38 8.48 -10.13 2.58
N TYR A 39 8.85 -9.25 3.51
CA TYR A 39 9.39 -7.93 3.20
C TYR A 39 10.91 -8.00 3.04
N SER A 40 11.50 -7.08 2.28
CA SER A 40 12.95 -7.00 2.11
C SER A 40 13.65 -6.74 3.45
N GLU A 41 14.76 -7.43 3.69
CA GLU A 41 15.51 -7.34 4.94
C GLU A 41 15.95 -5.92 5.28
N ASP A 42 16.40 -5.15 4.27
CA ASP A 42 16.83 -3.76 4.45
C ASP A 42 15.68 -2.86 4.92
N ALA A 43 14.48 -3.03 4.36
CA ALA A 43 13.31 -2.26 4.78
C ALA A 43 12.91 -2.58 6.23
N VAL A 44 12.99 -3.86 6.62
CA VAL A 44 12.70 -4.29 8.00
C VAL A 44 13.72 -3.70 8.97
N LYS A 45 15.01 -3.75 8.63
CA LYS A 45 16.10 -3.17 9.45
C LYS A 45 15.99 -1.65 9.58
N ALA A 46 15.56 -0.95 8.52
CA ALA A 46 15.43 0.50 8.51
C ALA A 46 14.12 1.02 9.14
N ALA A 47 13.13 0.17 9.38
CA ALA A 47 11.82 0.60 9.88
C ALA A 47 11.89 1.32 11.25
N PRO A 48 12.63 0.84 12.28
CA PRO A 48 12.72 1.52 13.56
C PRO A 48 13.34 2.92 13.46
N SER A 49 14.46 3.07 12.74
CA SER A 49 15.11 4.37 12.58
C SER A 49 14.26 5.34 11.76
N THR A 50 13.55 4.84 10.74
CA THR A 50 12.59 5.65 9.96
C THR A 50 11.44 6.15 10.85
N PHE A 51 10.93 5.30 11.75
CA PHE A 51 9.91 5.68 12.70
C PHE A 51 10.43 6.69 13.74
N GLU A 52 11.60 6.44 14.32
CA GLU A 52 12.25 7.34 15.29
C GLU A 52 12.50 8.72 14.70
N ALA A 53 12.91 8.79 13.43
CA ALA A 53 13.10 10.05 12.74
C ALA A 53 11.84 10.90 12.67
N LEU A 54 10.62 10.32 12.74
CA LEU A 54 9.37 11.07 12.71
C LEU A 54 8.94 11.62 14.08
N LEU A 55 9.61 11.25 15.17
CA LEU A 55 9.24 11.65 16.53
C LEU A 55 9.62 13.10 16.84
N ASN A 56 8.87 13.73 17.74
CA ASN A 56 9.12 15.08 18.28
C ASN A 56 9.19 16.20 17.22
N GLN A 57 8.59 15.99 16.05
CA GLN A 57 8.47 17.02 15.01
C GLN A 57 7.09 16.99 14.34
N PRO A 58 6.67 18.10 13.71
CA PRO A 58 5.45 18.12 12.91
C PRO A 58 5.53 17.13 11.73
N PHE A 59 4.45 16.40 11.49
CA PHE A 59 4.36 15.51 10.34
C PHE A 59 4.08 16.31 9.07
N THR A 60 4.98 16.26 8.10
CA THR A 60 4.83 17.02 6.86
C THR A 60 3.83 16.32 5.94
N LEU A 61 2.68 16.94 5.72
CA LEU A 61 1.71 16.50 4.72
C LEU A 61 1.88 17.32 3.45
N ASN A 62 2.21 16.66 2.34
CA ASN A 62 2.14 17.28 1.03
C ASN A 62 0.71 17.10 0.47
N VAL A 63 -0.16 18.04 0.80
CA VAL A 63 -1.54 18.02 0.29
C VAL A 63 -1.54 18.60 -1.13
N VAL A 64 -1.79 17.75 -2.12
CA VAL A 64 -2.15 18.21 -3.46
C VAL A 64 -3.51 18.90 -3.35
N GLY A 65 -3.51 20.23 -3.36
CA GLY A 65 -4.71 21.08 -3.28
C GLY A 65 -4.66 22.21 -2.26
N SER A 66 -3.65 22.28 -1.39
CA SER A 66 -3.48 23.42 -0.46
C SER A 66 -2.76 24.57 -1.16
N ALA A 67 -3.47 25.30 -2.01
CA ALA A 67 -3.07 26.67 -2.35
C ALA A 67 -3.62 27.58 -1.25
N HIS A 68 -2.78 27.94 -0.27
CA HIS A 68 -2.83 29.20 0.47
C HIS A 68 -1.47 29.49 1.09
#